data_AF-A0A3D2FSY2-F1
#
_entry.id   AF-A0A3D2FSY2-F1
#
_cell.length_a   1.000
_cell.length_b   1.000
_cell.length_c   1.000
_cell.angle_alpha   90.00
_cell.angle_beta   90.00
_cell.angle_gamma   90.00
#
_symmetry.space_group_name_H-M   'P 1'
#
loop_
_entity.id
_entity.type
_entity.pdbx_description
1 polymer ?
#
loop_
_entity_poly.entity_id
_entity_poly.type
_entity_poly.pdbx_seq_one_letter_code
_entity_poly.pdbx_strand_id
1 'polypeptide(L)'
;EEHIRVAGREIHFDHVAGDVARLGFASLCETPLGARDYLAIAGRFAGLVIDHVPVFTAANEPAARRFMWLVDALYDRQRFLMASAAGEIGDLYNGQQYRFEFERTGSRLREMTHRAT
;
A
#
# COMPACT_ATOMS: atom_id res chain seq x y z
N GLU A 1 -7.39 -0.29 18.04
CA GLU A 1 -6.77 1.01 17.75
C GLU A 1 -5.30 0.98 18.12
N GLU A 2 -4.45 1.51 17.25
CA GLU A 2 -3.00 1.63 17.45
C GLU A 2 -2.45 2.84 16.68
N HIS A 3 -1.27 3.35 17.05
CA HIS A 3 -0.58 4.40 16.32
C HIS A 3 0.90 4.08 16.13
N ILE A 4 1.46 4.49 14.99
CA ILE A 4 2.89 4.39 14.70
C ILE A 4 3.46 5.79 14.50
N ARG A 5 4.54 6.10 15.24
CA ARG A 5 5.22 7.39 15.14
C ARG A 5 6.52 7.27 14.34
N VAL A 6 6.64 8.03 13.25
CA VAL A 6 7.81 8.01 12.36
C VAL A 6 8.20 9.42 11.96
N ALA A 7 9.45 9.81 12.24
CA ALA A 7 10.00 11.12 11.86
C ALA A 7 9.08 12.31 12.23
N GLY A 8 8.42 12.23 13.40
CA GLY A 8 7.51 13.26 13.90
C GLY A 8 6.06 13.17 13.39
N ARG A 9 5.76 12.30 12.41
CA ARG A 9 4.40 11.98 11.96
C ARG A 9 3.79 10.88 12.80
N GLU A 10 2.48 10.93 12.99
CA GLU A 10 1.69 9.91 13.68
C GLU A 10 0.69 9.30 12.69
N ILE A 11 0.63 7.97 12.64
CA ILE A 11 -0.21 7.21 11.72
C ILE A 11 -1.16 6.37 12.56
N HIS A 12 -2.45 6.63 12.43
CA HIS A 12 -3.49 5.97 13.21
C HIS A 12 -4.08 4.77 12.48
N PHE A 13 -4.32 3.69 13.24
CA PHE A 13 -4.93 2.45 12.78
C PHE A 13 -6.10 2.12 13.69
N ASP A 14 -7.31 2.44 13.25
CA ASP A 14 -8.50 2.28 14.09
C ASP A 14 -8.89 0.81 14.22
N HIS A 15 -8.75 0.05 13.13
CA HIS A 15 -9.10 -1.37 13.07
C HIS A 15 -7.86 -2.26 13.04
N VAL A 16 -7.50 -2.81 14.20
CA VAL A 16 -6.37 -3.71 14.37
C VAL A 16 -6.83 -5.01 15.03
N ALA A 17 -6.44 -6.14 14.46
CA ALA A 17 -6.64 -7.47 15.02
C ALA A 17 -5.28 -8.18 15.07
N GLY A 18 -4.64 -8.15 16.25
CA GLY A 18 -3.31 -8.73 16.46
C GLY A 18 -2.23 -8.01 15.63
N ASP A 19 -1.70 -8.69 14.63
CA ASP A 19 -0.66 -8.21 13.71
C ASP A 19 -1.22 -7.80 12.34
N VAL A 20 -2.55 -7.69 12.20
CA VAL A 20 -3.22 -7.26 10.97
C VAL A 20 -3.95 -5.94 11.23
N ALA A 21 -3.82 -4.99 10.30
CA ALA A 21 -4.56 -3.73 10.34
C ALA A 21 -5.41 -3.52 9.09
N ARG A 22 -6.58 -2.91 9.26
CA ARG A 22 -7.51 -2.54 8.19
C ARG A 22 -7.69 -1.02 8.15
N LEU A 23 -7.62 -0.44 6.96
CA LEU A 23 -7.79 1.00 6.73
C LEU A 23 -8.08 1.33 5.27
N GLY A 24 -8.65 2.52 5.03
CA GLY A 24 -8.88 3.00 3.67
C GLY A 24 -7.59 3.45 2.99
N PHE A 25 -7.53 3.29 1.66
CA PHE A 25 -6.42 3.72 0.82
C PHE A 25 -6.01 5.18 1.07
N ALA A 26 -6.99 6.08 1.15
CA ALA A 26 -6.76 7.51 1.35
C ALA A 26 -5.95 7.83 2.62
N SER A 27 -6.16 7.06 3.71
CA SER A 27 -5.47 7.29 4.98
C SER A 27 -3.95 7.04 4.89
N LEU A 28 -3.53 6.16 3.98
CA LEU A 28 -2.12 5.87 3.73
C LEU A 28 -1.56 6.67 2.56
N CYS A 29 -2.25 6.64 1.42
CA CYS A 29 -1.70 7.04 0.14
C CYS A 29 -2.21 8.40 -0.36
N GLU A 30 -3.12 9.07 0.35
CA GLU A 30 -3.54 10.45 0.07
C GLU A 30 -3.09 11.42 1.17
N THR A 31 -2.32 10.93 2.13
CA THR A 31 -1.69 11.70 3.21
C THR A 31 -0.20 11.91 2.95
N PRO A 32 0.47 12.89 3.60
CA PRO A 32 1.87 13.21 3.36
C PRO A 32 2.84 12.22 4.05
N LEU A 33 2.68 10.92 3.77
CA LEU A 33 3.58 9.86 4.20
C LEU A 33 4.72 9.65 3.20
N GLY A 34 5.92 9.43 3.72
CA GLY A 34 7.12 9.10 2.96
C GLY A 34 7.48 7.61 3.05
N ALA A 35 8.43 7.17 2.22
CA ALA A 35 8.87 5.77 2.15
C ALA A 35 9.19 5.12 3.52
N ARG A 36 9.82 5.87 4.44
CA ARG A 36 10.16 5.38 5.79
C ARG A 36 8.94 5.01 6.63
N ASP A 37 7.81 5.66 6.39
CA ASP A 37 6.57 5.42 7.10
C ASP A 37 6.03 4.03 6.72
N TYR A 38 6.01 3.71 5.43
CA TYR A 38 5.63 2.38 4.93
C TYR A 38 6.54 1.25 5.42
N LEU A 39 7.85 1.52 5.55
CA LEU A 39 8.78 0.56 6.15
C LEU A 39 8.46 0.28 7.62
N ALA A 40 8.05 1.29 8.39
CA ALA A 40 7.64 1.13 9.78
C ALA A 40 6.34 0.34 9.89
N ILE A 41 5.36 0.65 9.02
CA ILE A 41 4.07 -0.07 8.94
C ILE A 41 4.31 -1.56 8.63
N ALA A 42 5.10 -1.88 7.61
CA ALA A 42 5.43 -3.26 7.24
C ALA A 42 6.31 -3.98 8.29
N GLY A 43 7.00 -3.22 9.15
CA GLY A 43 7.71 -3.73 10.32
C GLY A 43 6.77 -4.10 11.46
N ARG A 44 5.66 -3.37 11.63
CA ARG A 44 4.69 -3.57 12.70
C ARG A 44 3.66 -4.65 12.39
N PHE A 45 3.15 -4.70 11.16
CA PHE A 45 2.05 -5.59 10.79
C PHE A 45 2.54 -6.75 9.92
N ALA A 46 1.99 -7.94 10.16
CA ALA A 46 2.18 -9.13 9.32
C ALA A 46 1.43 -9.02 7.99
N GLY A 47 0.37 -8.20 7.95
CA GLY A 47 -0.33 -7.85 6.73
C GLY A 47 -1.32 -6.71 6.91
N LEU A 48 -1.80 -6.19 5.78
CA LEU A 48 -2.77 -5.10 5.73
C LEU A 48 -4.00 -5.49 4.91
N VAL A 49 -5.14 -4.96 5.32
CA VAL A 49 -6.39 -4.96 4.55
C VAL A 49 -6.68 -3.51 4.15
N ILE A 50 -6.68 -3.23 2.85
CA ILE A 50 -6.85 -1.87 2.33
C ILE A 50 -8.12 -1.77 1.51
N ASP A 51 -8.99 -0.84 1.89
CA ASP A 51 -10.24 -0.59 1.18
C ASP A 51 -10.09 0.54 0.16
N HIS A 52 -10.81 0.44 -0.96
CA HIS A 52 -10.98 1.51 -1.96
C HIS A 52 -9.70 2.00 -2.65
N VAL A 53 -8.83 1.10 -3.09
CA VAL A 53 -7.69 1.47 -3.97
C VAL A 53 -8.24 1.96 -5.32
N PRO A 54 -7.98 3.21 -5.72
CA PRO A 54 -8.49 3.74 -6.98
C PRO A 54 -7.68 3.23 -8.17
N VAL A 55 -8.21 3.41 -9.38
CA VAL A 55 -7.37 3.38 -10.58
C VAL A 55 -6.50 4.64 -10.59
N PHE A 56 -5.21 4.46 -10.81
CA PHE A 56 -4.25 5.54 -10.88
C PHE A 56 -4.23 6.16 -12.27
N THR A 57 -4.28 7.48 -12.33
CA THR A 57 -4.26 8.29 -13.54
C THR A 57 -3.25 9.43 -13.35
N ALA A 58 -3.06 10.26 -14.38
CA ALA A 58 -2.23 11.46 -14.28
C ALA A 58 -2.65 12.42 -13.14
N ALA A 59 -3.90 12.35 -12.67
CA ALA A 59 -4.42 13.21 -11.61
C ALA A 59 -3.99 12.80 -10.19
N ASN A 60 -3.58 11.55 -9.97
CA ASN A 60 -3.24 11.01 -8.65
C ASN A 60 -1.90 10.25 -8.62
N GLU A 61 -0.96 10.65 -9.50
CA GLU A 61 0.42 10.14 -9.54
C GLU A 61 1.14 10.15 -8.17
N PRO A 62 0.99 11.18 -7.30
CA PRO A 62 1.59 11.14 -5.97
C PRO A 62 1.05 9.99 -5.10
N ALA A 63 -0.23 9.66 -5.23
CA ALA A 63 -0.86 8.55 -4.52
C ALA A 63 -0.42 7.20 -5.09
N ALA A 64 -0.30 7.10 -6.43
CA ALA A 64 0.28 5.93 -7.09
C ALA A 64 1.69 5.64 -6.58
N ARG A 65 2.54 6.67 -6.47
CA ARG A 65 3.89 6.54 -5.93
C ARG A 65 3.93 6.03 -4.49
N ARG A 66 3.03 6.55 -3.65
CA ARG A 66 2.89 6.10 -2.26
C ARG A 66 2.42 4.65 -2.17
N PHE A 67 1.50 4.25 -3.05
CA PHE A 67 1.08 2.86 -3.16
C PHE A 67 2.23 1.94 -3.58
N MET A 68 3.08 2.35 -4.53
CA MET A 68 4.27 1.59 -4.90
C MET A 68 5.21 1.40 -3.70
N TRP A 69 5.46 2.46 -2.91
CA TRP A 69 6.28 2.34 -1.70
C TRP A 69 5.69 1.40 -0.65
N LEU A 70 4.37 1.41 -0.50
CA LEU A 70 3.67 0.49 0.38
C LEU A 70 3.86 -0.95 -0.08
N VAL A 71 3.57 -1.24 -1.35
CA VAL A 71 3.70 -2.60 -1.91
C VAL A 71 5.13 -3.10 -1.79
N ASP A 72 6.12 -2.26 -2.13
CA ASP A 72 7.53 -2.62 -2.01
C ASP A 72 7.90 -2.93 -0.55
N ALA A 73 7.47 -2.11 0.41
CA ALA A 73 7.76 -2.32 1.84
C ALA A 73 7.15 -3.61 2.41
N LEU A 74 5.93 -3.97 1.96
CA LEU A 74 5.26 -5.21 2.34
C LEU A 74 5.93 -6.43 1.68
N TYR A 75 6.19 -6.33 0.37
CA TYR A 75 6.79 -7.40 -0.43
C TYR A 75 8.18 -7.78 0.11
N ASP A 76 9.05 -6.79 0.34
CA ASP A 76 10.43 -7.02 0.82
C ASP A 76 10.46 -7.65 2.23
N ARG A 77 9.41 -7.44 3.03
CA ARG A 77 9.25 -8.04 4.37
C ARG A 77 8.39 -9.31 4.38
N GLN A 78 8.02 -9.82 3.20
CA GLN A 78 7.14 -10.98 3.05
C GLN A 78 5.83 -10.85 3.83
N ARG A 79 5.23 -9.65 3.81
CA ARG A 79 3.92 -9.35 4.42
C ARG A 79 2.83 -9.55 3.39
N PHE A 80 1.64 -9.94 3.84
CA PHE A 80 0.51 -10.09 2.94
C PHE A 80 -0.27 -8.76 2.79
N LEU A 81 -0.96 -8.61 1.66
CA LEU A 81 -1.85 -7.50 1.39
C LEU A 81 -3.17 -8.05 0.84
N MET A 82 -4.28 -7.67 1.46
CA MET A 82 -5.61 -7.79 0.86
C MET A 82 -6.08 -6.39 0.50
N ALA A 83 -6.56 -6.19 -0.73
CA ALA A 83 -7.01 -4.89 -1.19
C ALA A 83 -8.32 -5.00 -1.97
N SER A 84 -9.24 -4.09 -1.70
CA SER A 84 -10.35 -3.79 -2.62
C SER A 84 -9.89 -2.70 -3.57
N ALA A 85 -9.93 -2.97 -4.88
CA ALA A 85 -9.46 -2.05 -5.91
C ALA A 85 -10.54 -1.79 -6.97
N ALA A 86 -10.53 -0.59 -7.54
CA ALA A 86 -11.45 -0.17 -8.60
C ALA A 86 -11.13 -0.76 -9.99
N GLY A 87 -10.05 -1.53 -10.11
CA GLY A 87 -9.64 -2.21 -11.33
C GLY A 87 -8.73 -3.40 -11.02
N GLU A 88 -8.51 -4.27 -12.00
CA GLU A 88 -7.58 -5.38 -11.89
C GLU A 88 -6.13 -4.89 -11.86
N ILE A 89 -5.20 -5.71 -11.35
CA ILE A 89 -3.77 -5.35 -11.20
C ILE A 89 -3.16 -4.85 -12.52
N GLY A 90 -3.56 -5.41 -13.67
CA GLY A 90 -3.06 -5.01 -14.99
C GLY A 90 -3.51 -3.61 -15.43
N ASP A 91 -4.70 -3.20 -15.02
CA ASP A 91 -5.36 -1.94 -15.44
C ASP A 91 -5.39 -0.89 -14.31
N LEU A 92 -4.78 -1.20 -13.17
CA LEU A 92 -4.79 -0.34 -11.99
C LEU A 92 -4.01 0.97 -12.21
N TYR A 93 -3.14 1.05 -13.23
CA TYR A 93 -2.36 2.24 -13.55
C TYR A 93 -2.49 2.66 -15.01
N ASN A 94 -3.12 3.82 -15.20
CA ASN A 94 -3.35 4.52 -16.48
C ASN A 94 -2.57 5.84 -16.56
N GLY A 95 -1.61 6.06 -15.65
CA GLY A 95 -0.69 7.20 -15.70
C GLY A 95 0.42 7.03 -16.74
N GLN A 96 1.31 8.01 -16.82
CA GLN A 96 2.46 7.99 -17.74
C GLN A 96 3.80 8.08 -16.99
N GLN A 97 3.82 8.72 -15.82
CA GLN A 97 5.06 9.07 -15.13
C GLN A 97 5.80 7.85 -14.57
N TYR A 98 5.07 6.87 -14.07
CA TYR A 98 5.59 5.71 -13.34
C TYR A 98 5.23 4.38 -14.01
N ARG A 99 5.01 4.38 -15.34
CA ARG A 99 4.54 3.19 -16.06
C ARG A 99 5.43 1.96 -15.83
N PHE A 100 6.75 2.13 -15.91
CA PHE A 100 7.71 1.03 -15.74
C PHE A 100 7.82 0.59 -14.28
N GLU A 101 7.82 1.53 -13.34
CA GLU A 101 7.84 1.24 -11.91
C GLU A 101 6.57 0.51 -11.46
N PHE A 102 5.42 0.95 -11.97
CA PHE A 102 4.14 0.35 -11.64
C PHE A 102 3.99 -1.05 -12.26
N GLU A 103 4.55 -1.31 -13.43
CA GLU A 103 4.60 -2.67 -13.99
C GLU A 103 5.31 -3.64 -13.03
N ARG A 104 6.42 -3.20 -12.42
CA ARG A 104 7.11 -3.98 -11.38
C ARG A 104 6.26 -4.15 -10.11
N THR A 105 5.56 -3.11 -9.69
CA THR A 105 4.60 -3.18 -8.58
C THR A 105 3.48 -4.19 -8.89
N GLY A 106 2.96 -4.21 -10.11
CA GLY A 106 1.96 -5.16 -10.57
C GLY A 106 2.46 -6.60 -10.53
N SER A 107 3.70 -6.87 -10.94
CA SER A 107 4.30 -8.19 -10.81
C SER A 107 4.40 -8.65 -9.36
N ARG A 108 4.87 -7.78 -8.44
CA ARG A 108 4.91 -8.07 -7.00
C ARG A 108 3.52 -8.39 -6.43
N LEU A 109 2.50 -7.62 -6.80
CA LEU A 109 1.12 -7.87 -6.36
C LEU A 109 0.61 -9.25 -6.81
N ARG A 110 0.91 -9.66 -8.06
CA ARG A 110 0.54 -11.00 -8.56
C ARG A 110 1.26 -12.10 -7.76
N GLU A 111 2.54 -11.94 -7.51
CA GLU A 111 3.31 -12.90 -6.69
C GLU A 111 2.76 -13.00 -5.25
N MET A 112 2.40 -11.88 -4.64
CA MET A 112 1.78 -11.84 -3.31
C MET A 112 0.42 -12.56 -3.30
N THR A 113 -0.35 -12.47 -4.38
CA THR A 113 -1.65 -13.14 -4.53
C THR A 113 -1.50 -14.67 -4.53
N HIS A 114 -0.47 -15.19 -5.21
CA HIS A 114 -0.22 -16.63 -5.31
C HIS A 114 0.43 -17.23 -4.05
N ARG A 115 0.93 -16.40 -3.13
CA ARG A 115 1.52 -16.83 -1.85
C ARG A 115 0.52 -16.92 -0.71
N ALA A 116 -0.71 -16.46 -0.90
CA ALA A 116 -1.78 -16.61 0.09
C ALA A 116 -2.35 -18.03 0.01
N THR A 117 -1.63 -19.01 0.52
CA THR A 117 -2.09 -20.39 0.75
C THR A 117 -1.45 -20.90 2.03
#